data_AF-A0A9E3CDX1-F1
#
_entry.id   AF-A0A9E3CDX1-F1
#
_cell.length_a   1.000
_cell.length_b   1.000
_cell.length_c   1.000
_cell.angle_alpha   90.00
_cell.angle_beta   90.00
_cell.angle_gamma   90.00
#
_symmetry.space_group_name_H-M   'P 1'
#
loop_
_entity.id
_entity.type
_entity.pdbx_description
1 polymer ?
#
loop_
_entity_poly.entity_id
_entity_poly.type
_entity_poly.pdbx_seq_one_letter_code
_entity_poly.pdbx_strand_id
1 'polypeptide(L)'
;MTLTIDLTPSEGARLDAAARQEGVGAAALAKKLVTEHLPPAPPATEEDPTLALFAEWDREDEQMTPEELAAAQKDFAEFKHNINAERVRAGARVIYP
;
A
#
# COMPACT_ATOMS: atom_id res chain seq x y z
N MET A 1 17.71 -2.21 -11.44
CA MET A 1 18.84 -1.38 -11.93
C MET A 1 20.13 -2.00 -11.44
N THR A 2 21.14 -2.12 -12.31
CA THR A 2 22.50 -2.58 -11.93
C THR A 2 23.44 -1.38 -12.00
N LEU A 3 24.15 -1.11 -10.91
CA LEU A 3 25.15 -0.05 -10.80
C LEU A 3 26.52 -0.70 -10.55
N THR A 4 27.51 -0.36 -11.37
CA THR A 4 28.91 -0.79 -11.18
C THR A 4 29.69 0.38 -10.58
N ILE A 5 30.44 0.11 -9.51
CA ILE A 5 31.27 1.11 -8.82
C ILE A 5 32.71 0.58 -8.81
N ASP A 6 33.64 1.36 -9.33
CA ASP A 6 35.06 1.05 -9.27
C ASP A 6 35.62 1.46 -7.91
N LEU A 7 36.10 0.49 -7.13
CA LEU A 7 36.72 0.72 -5.83
C LEU A 7 38.24 0.58 -5.96
N THR A 8 38.98 1.43 -5.25
CA THR A 8 40.41 1.19 -5.03
C THR A 8 40.61 -0.08 -4.21
N PRO A 9 41.80 -0.72 -4.28
CA PRO A 9 42.08 -1.91 -3.45
C PRO A 9 41.87 -1.67 -1.95
N SER A 10 42.13 -0.44 -1.48
CA SER A 10 41.94 -0.07 -0.09
C SER A 10 40.45 0.04 0.32
N GLU A 11 39.59 0.53 -0.57
CA GLU A 11 38.15 0.66 -0.32
C GLU A 11 37.46 -0.71 -0.38
N GLY A 12 37.83 -1.55 -1.36
CA GLY A 12 37.35 -2.93 -1.44
C GLY A 12 37.68 -3.73 -0.18
N ALA A 13 38.93 -3.64 0.30
CA ALA A 13 39.36 -4.31 1.53
C ALA A 13 38.58 -3.83 2.77
N ARG A 14 38.28 -2.52 2.85
CA ARG A 14 37.46 -1.96 3.94
C ARG A 14 36.03 -2.48 3.90
N LEU A 15 35.41 -2.52 2.72
CA LEU A 15 34.05 -3.03 2.54
C LEU A 15 33.97 -4.52 2.91
N ASP A 16 34.92 -5.33 2.46
CA ASP A 16 34.97 -6.76 2.77
C ASP A 16 35.18 -7.02 4.27
N ALA A 17 36.07 -6.26 4.92
CA ALA A 17 36.30 -6.38 6.35
C ALA A 17 35.05 -6.05 7.16
N ALA A 18 34.37 -4.95 6.83
CA ALA A 18 33.12 -4.56 7.47
C ALA A 18 32.00 -5.57 7.21
N ALA A 19 31.90 -6.10 5.98
CA ALA A 19 30.88 -7.09 5.62
C ALA A 19 31.05 -8.38 6.43
N ARG A 20 32.30 -8.82 6.63
CA ARG A 20 32.63 -9.97 7.48
C ARG A 20 32.29 -9.73 8.95
N GLN A 21 32.54 -8.53 9.47
CA GLN A 21 32.17 -8.19 10.86
C GLN A 21 30.67 -8.26 11.09
N GLU A 22 29.88 -7.88 10.09
CA GLU A 22 28.41 -7.92 10.13
C GLU A 22 27.81 -9.26 9.67
N GLY A 23 28.63 -10.22 9.23
CA GLY A 23 28.17 -11.53 8.74
C GLY A 23 27.37 -11.47 7.43
N VAL A 24 27.52 -10.40 6.65
CA VAL A 24 26.84 -10.19 5.37
C VAL A 24 27.83 -10.17 4.20
N GLY A 25 27.34 -10.30 2.97
CA GLY A 25 28.17 -10.12 1.78
C GLY A 25 28.45 -8.64 1.47
N ALA A 26 29.55 -8.34 0.78
CA ALA A 26 29.95 -6.97 0.41
C ALA A 26 28.85 -6.19 -0.33
N ALA A 27 28.14 -6.84 -1.26
CA ALA A 27 27.02 -6.22 -1.97
C ALA A 27 25.83 -5.89 -1.06
N ALA A 28 25.55 -6.74 -0.06
CA ALA A 28 24.48 -6.51 0.91
C ALA A 28 24.85 -5.35 1.85
N LEU A 29 26.10 -5.29 2.30
CA LEU A 29 26.60 -4.17 3.09
C LEU A 29 26.57 -2.86 2.27
N ALA A 30 27.00 -2.88 1.02
CA ALA A 30 26.94 -1.71 0.15
C ALA A 30 25.49 -1.21 -0.03
N LYS A 31 24.53 -2.12 -0.24
CA LYS A 31 23.11 -1.77 -0.32
C LYS A 31 22.59 -1.17 0.99
N LYS A 32 23.00 -1.73 2.14
CA LYS A 32 22.65 -1.21 3.46
C LYS A 32 23.17 0.22 3.64
N LEU A 33 24.44 0.47 3.34
CA LEU A 33 25.06 1.80 3.42
C LEU A 33 24.35 2.82 2.52
N VAL A 34 24.00 2.42 1.29
CA VAL A 34 23.22 3.26 0.37
C VAL A 34 21.84 3.60 0.98
N THR A 35 21.19 2.65 1.63
CA THR A 35 19.85 2.86 2.23
C THR A 35 19.90 3.73 3.49
N GLU A 36 20.94 3.56 4.31
CA GLU A 36 21.07 4.25 5.60
C GLU A 36 21.66 5.66 5.49
N HIS A 37 22.48 5.92 4.47
CA HIS A 37 23.22 7.19 4.34
C HIS A 37 22.72 8.09 3.22
N LEU A 38 21.90 7.60 2.29
CA LEU A 38 21.25 8.49 1.33
C LEU A 38 19.94 9.02 1.91
N PRO A 39 19.57 10.28 1.60
CA PRO A 39 18.24 10.76 1.93
C PRO A 39 17.18 9.83 1.31
N PRO A 40 16.02 9.65 1.97
CA PRO A 40 14.94 8.88 1.40
C PRO A 40 14.62 9.45 0.02
N ALA A 41 14.55 8.59 -0.99
CA ALA A 41 14.07 9.02 -2.29
C ALA A 41 12.68 9.64 -2.09
N PRO A 42 12.35 10.76 -2.78
CA PRO A 42 10.96 11.18 -2.86
C PRO A 42 10.15 9.96 -3.31
N PRO A 43 8.94 9.75 -2.74
CA PRO A 43 8.12 8.60 -3.11
C PRO A 43 8.08 8.56 -4.64
N ALA A 44 8.46 7.41 -5.21
CA ALA A 44 8.37 7.23 -6.64
C ALA A 44 6.91 7.48 -7.00
N THR A 45 6.64 8.61 -7.64
CA THR A 45 5.30 8.98 -8.11
C THR A 45 4.98 8.15 -9.34
N GLU A 46 4.97 6.82 -9.19
CA GLU A 46 3.95 6.00 -9.82
C GLU A 46 2.92 5.85 -8.71
N GLU A 47 2.00 6.82 -8.59
CA GLU A 47 0.79 6.60 -7.81
C GLU A 47 0.17 5.30 -8.33
N ASP A 48 0.08 4.30 -7.46
CA ASP A 48 -0.63 3.06 -7.80
C ASP A 48 -2.03 3.49 -8.29
N PRO A 49 -2.39 3.20 -9.55
CA PRO A 49 -3.66 3.67 -10.11
C PRO A 49 -4.86 3.19 -9.29
N THR A 50 -4.71 2.10 -8.53
CA THR A 50 -5.69 1.60 -7.57
C THR A 50 -5.84 2.52 -6.37
N LEU A 51 -4.73 3.02 -5.82
CA LEU A 51 -4.75 3.97 -4.71
C LEU A 51 -5.28 5.34 -5.15
N ALA A 52 -4.95 5.77 -6.38
CA ALA A 52 -5.50 6.98 -6.97
C ALA A 52 -7.03 6.90 -7.14
N LEU A 53 -7.54 5.74 -7.57
CA LEU A 53 -8.98 5.48 -7.66
C LEU A 53 -9.67 5.54 -6.29
N PHE A 54 -9.06 4.96 -5.24
CA PHE A 54 -9.62 5.03 -3.89
C PHE A 54 -9.65 6.46 -3.35
N ALA A 55 -8.60 7.25 -3.59
CA ALA A 55 -8.57 8.66 -3.22
C ALA A 55 -9.56 9.53 -4.02
N GLU A 56 -9.98 9.09 -5.20
CA GLU A 56 -11.08 9.71 -5.95
C GLU A 56 -12.43 9.43 -5.29
N TRP A 57 -12.72 8.17 -4.96
CA TRP A 57 -13.96 7.80 -4.26
C TRP A 57 -14.11 8.50 -2.92
N ASP A 58 -13.05 8.60 -2.12
CA ASP A 58 -13.09 9.32 -0.84
C ASP A 58 -13.48 10.80 -1.04
N ARG A 59 -12.97 11.46 -2.09
CA ARG A 59 -13.32 12.85 -2.41
C ARG A 59 -14.74 13.01 -2.91
N GLU A 60 -15.27 12.02 -3.63
CA GLU A 60 -16.67 12.03 -4.08
C GLU A 60 -17.61 11.90 -2.87
N ASP A 61 -17.32 10.99 -1.95
CA ASP A 61 -18.08 10.79 -0.72
C ASP A 61 -18.06 12.05 0.18
N GLU A 62 -16.91 12.71 0.32
CA GLU A 62 -16.78 13.97 1.07
C GLU A 62 -17.62 15.11 0.51
N GLN A 63 -17.88 15.09 -0.81
CA GLN A 63 -18.65 16.13 -1.50
C GLN A 63 -20.14 15.83 -1.56
N MET A 64 -20.60 14.68 -1.05
CA MET A 64 -22.01 14.34 -1.03
C MET A 64 -22.82 15.35 -0.22
N THR A 65 -23.93 15.77 -0.79
CA THR A 65 -24.89 16.62 -0.09
C THR A 65 -25.66 15.81 0.97
N PRO A 66 -26.23 16.46 2.00
CA PRO A 66 -27.06 15.78 3.00
C PRO A 66 -28.25 15.01 2.40
N GLU A 67 -28.80 15.49 1.29
CA GLU A 67 -29.92 14.85 0.59
C GLU A 67 -29.48 13.56 -0.12
N GLU A 68 -28.34 13.59 -0.81
CA GLU A 68 -27.75 12.42 -1.46
C GLU A 68 -27.36 11.35 -0.43
N LEU A 69 -26.79 11.76 0.70
CA LEU A 69 -26.45 10.85 1.79
C LEU A 69 -27.70 10.19 2.38
N ALA A 70 -28.79 10.95 2.56
CA ALA A 70 -30.05 10.42 3.05
C ALA A 70 -30.69 9.44 2.06
N ALA A 71 -30.63 9.73 0.76
CA ALA A 71 -31.10 8.83 -0.29
C ALA A 71 -30.28 7.51 -0.31
N ALA A 72 -28.95 7.60 -0.27
CA ALA A 72 -28.07 6.43 -0.24
C ALA A 72 -28.32 5.55 0.99
N GLN A 73 -28.54 6.14 2.17
CA GLN A 73 -28.88 5.40 3.38
C GLN A 73 -30.23 4.67 3.26
N LYS A 74 -31.23 5.32 2.66
CA LYS A 74 -32.54 4.72 2.43
C LYS A 74 -32.41 3.52 1.48
N ASP A 75 -31.72 3.69 0.36
CA ASP A 75 -31.53 2.65 -0.64
C ASP A 75 -30.76 1.46 -0.06
N PHE A 76 -29.73 1.72 0.74
CA PHE A 76 -28.99 0.67 1.44
C PHE A 76 -29.85 -0.07 2.48
N ALA A 77 -30.72 0.63 3.20
CA ALA A 77 -31.65 -0.01 4.14
C ALA A 77 -32.65 -0.93 3.41
N GLU A 78 -33.20 -0.48 2.28
CA GLU A 78 -34.10 -1.27 1.45
C GLU A 78 -33.39 -2.49 0.85
N PHE A 79 -32.17 -2.32 0.34
CA PHE A 79 -31.35 -3.42 -0.15
C PHE A 79 -31.14 -4.50 0.93
N LYS A 80 -30.73 -4.11 2.14
CA LYS A 80 -30.54 -5.04 3.26
C LYS A 80 -31.82 -5.80 3.58
N HIS A 81 -32.96 -5.09 3.61
CA HIS A 81 -34.26 -5.70 3.85
C HIS A 81 -34.58 -6.75 2.78
N ASN A 82 -34.47 -6.38 1.50
CA ASN A 82 -34.82 -7.24 0.37
C ASN A 82 -33.93 -8.49 0.29
N ILE A 83 -32.61 -8.34 0.47
CA ILE A 83 -31.69 -9.49 0.51
C ILE A 83 -32.08 -10.45 1.64
N ASN A 84 -32.34 -9.94 2.84
CA ASN A 84 -32.71 -10.79 3.96
C ASN A 84 -34.07 -11.46 3.75
N ALA A 85 -35.06 -10.76 3.19
CA ALA A 85 -36.37 -11.31 2.86
C ALA A 85 -36.25 -12.50 1.90
N GLU A 86 -35.46 -12.36 0.83
CA GLU A 86 -35.20 -13.45 -0.12
C GLU A 86 -34.45 -14.62 0.53
N ARG A 87 -33.49 -14.35 1.42
CA ARG A 87 -32.79 -15.40 2.15
C ARG A 87 -33.69 -16.16 3.10
N VAL A 88 -34.55 -15.47 3.84
CA VAL A 88 -35.56 -16.10 4.70
C VAL A 88 -36.52 -16.95 3.85
N ARG A 89 -36.97 -16.43 2.70
CA ARG A 89 -37.80 -17.18 1.74
C ARG A 89 -37.13 -18.47 1.26
N ALA A 90 -35.81 -18.43 1.05
CA ALA A 90 -35.00 -19.58 0.66
C ALA A 90 -34.57 -20.48 1.83
N GLY A 91 -34.97 -20.18 3.07
CA GLY A 91 -34.55 -20.93 4.27
C GLY A 91 -33.09 -20.71 4.67
N ALA A 92 -32.44 -19.67 4.15
CA ALA A 92 -31.07 -19.32 4.43
C ALA A 92 -30.95 -18.33 5.61
N ARG A 93 -29.78 -18.31 6.24
CA ARG A 93 -29.46 -17.38 7.33
C ARG A 93 -29.39 -15.93 6.83
N VAL A 94 -29.94 -15.01 7.62
CA VAL A 94 -29.86 -13.54 7.47
C VAL A 94 -28.40 -13.07 7.46
N ILE A 95 -28.08 -12.11 6.60
CA ILE A 95 -26.72 -11.55 6.45
C ILE A 95 -26.57 -10.26 7.24
N TYR A 96 -27.55 -9.36 7.11
CA TYR A 96 -27.51 -8.05 7.76
C TYR A 96 -28.45 -8.04 8.96
N PRO A 97 -27.94 -7.92 10.20
CA PRO A 97 -28.79 -7.83 11.39
C PRO A 97 -29.53 -6.49 11.50
#